data_AF-A0A2D5Y4M9-F1
#
_entry.id   AF-A0A2D5Y4M9-F1
#
_cell.length_a   1.000
_cell.length_b   1.000
_cell.length_c   1.000
_cell.angle_alpha   90.00
_cell.angle_beta   90.00
_cell.angle_gamma   90.00
#
_symmetry.space_group_name_H-M   'P 1'
#
loop_
_entity.id
_entity.type
_entity.pdbx_description
1 polymer ?
#
loop_
_entity_poly.entity_id
_entity_poly.type
_entity_poly.pdbx_seq_one_letter_code
_entity_poly.pdbx_strand_id
1 'polypeptide(L)'
;MYSCGRKQFELVSTDGLETYPALRFEHENNMSGLGAYWKMPEGQSMQEMERFFWDTDLFNAYGLMHVEMSQDTILTSELAEQRPDIKAAFKDLYAYVDIFKSLNPELNDIQVAPDDWHQIYGFVRGVVSGFSVQDIDAWVSHALNRKMVDHLEERMIRLKGEMLCEGRGWVPWVPCPETVQKIHKDLDDKYGADIAPPTFG
;
A
#
# COMPACT_ATOMS: atom_id res chain seq x y z
N MET A 1 -17.39 24.44 7.70
CA MET A 1 -18.09 23.22 7.23
C MET A 1 -17.46 22.87 5.89
N TYR A 2 -16.40 22.07 5.89
CA TYR A 2 -15.70 21.69 4.65
C TYR A 2 -16.28 20.36 4.19
N SER A 3 -16.92 20.37 3.03
CA SER A 3 -17.34 19.16 2.34
C SER A 3 -16.08 18.39 1.93
N CYS A 4 -15.75 17.36 2.70
CA CYS A 4 -14.80 16.32 2.30
C CYS A 4 -15.50 15.47 1.22
N GLY A 5 -15.70 16.08 0.05
CA GLY A 5 -16.32 15.46 -1.10
C GLY A 5 -15.27 14.66 -1.84
N ARG A 6 -15.43 13.33 -1.83
CA ARG A 6 -15.12 12.39 -2.92
C ARG A 6 -14.23 12.94 -4.04
N LYS A 7 -12.96 13.21 -3.73
CA LYS A 7 -11.89 13.02 -4.71
C LYS A 7 -11.23 11.72 -4.34
N GLN A 8 -12.00 10.65 -4.64
CA GLN A 8 -11.47 9.35 -4.98
C GLN A 8 -10.21 9.55 -5.83
N PHE A 9 -9.24 8.66 -5.63
CA PHE A 9 -8.10 8.44 -6.51
C PHE A 9 -8.56 8.52 -7.97
N GLU A 10 -8.56 9.72 -8.54
CA GLU A 10 -8.50 9.87 -9.98
C GLU A 10 -7.20 9.15 -10.30
N LEU A 11 -7.32 8.00 -10.95
CA LEU A 11 -6.25 7.40 -11.73
C LEU A 11 -5.84 8.50 -12.70
N VAL A 12 -4.97 9.40 -12.25
CA VAL A 12 -4.47 10.49 -13.06
C VAL A 12 -3.68 9.78 -14.12
N SER A 13 -4.28 9.70 -15.31
CA SER A 13 -3.61 9.42 -16.57
C SER A 13 -2.44 10.39 -16.64
N THR A 14 -1.31 9.95 -16.12
CA THR A 14 -0.04 10.63 -16.20
C THR A 14 0.75 9.86 -17.24
N ASP A 15 1.22 10.58 -18.24
CA ASP A 15 1.88 10.10 -19.45
C ASP A 15 2.94 9.01 -19.14
N GLY A 16 2.53 7.73 -19.16
CA GLY A 16 3.41 6.59 -18.92
C GLY A 16 4.01 6.47 -17.51
N LEU A 17 3.50 7.20 -16.51
CA LEU A 17 3.99 7.14 -15.12
C LEU A 17 3.30 6.01 -14.34
N GLU A 18 4.11 5.22 -13.64
CA GLU A 18 3.67 4.13 -12.78
C GLU A 18 2.65 4.63 -11.74
N THR A 19 1.42 4.10 -11.73
CA THR A 19 0.40 4.46 -10.74
C THR A 19 0.55 3.69 -9.42
N TYR A 20 1.41 2.66 -9.40
CA TYR A 20 1.60 1.77 -8.28
C TYR A 20 2.37 2.49 -7.15
N PRO A 21 1.83 2.59 -5.93
CA PRO A 21 2.41 3.39 -4.85
C PRO A 21 3.93 3.25 -4.64
N ALA A 22 4.44 2.01 -4.57
CA ALA A 22 5.86 1.76 -4.29
C ALA A 22 6.76 2.07 -5.49
N LEU A 23 6.36 1.63 -6.69
CA LEU A 23 7.11 1.89 -7.93
C LEU A 23 7.10 3.38 -8.29
N ARG A 24 5.95 4.04 -8.15
CA ARG A 24 5.82 5.49 -8.27
C ARG A 24 6.78 6.23 -7.34
N PHE A 25 6.84 5.80 -6.08
CA PHE A 25 7.76 6.37 -5.11
C PHE A 25 9.21 6.15 -5.52
N GLU A 26 9.60 4.96 -6.00
CA GLU A 26 10.94 4.75 -6.56
C GLU A 26 11.26 5.78 -7.65
N HIS A 27 10.37 5.90 -8.63
CA HIS A 27 10.53 6.79 -9.77
C HIS A 27 10.64 8.26 -9.33
N GLU A 28 9.73 8.75 -8.47
CA GLU A 28 9.71 10.13 -7.98
C GLU A 28 10.92 10.49 -7.09
N ASN A 29 11.62 9.49 -6.54
CA ASN A 29 12.80 9.70 -5.70
C ASN A 29 14.12 9.35 -6.34
N ASN A 30 14.12 8.71 -7.51
CA ASN A 30 15.29 8.06 -8.09
C ASN A 30 15.89 7.02 -7.11
N MET A 31 15.01 6.19 -6.53
CA MET A 31 15.35 5.04 -5.70
C MET A 31 15.10 3.73 -6.48
N SER A 32 15.46 2.58 -5.93
CA SER A 32 15.21 1.28 -6.59
C SER A 32 14.96 0.16 -5.58
N GLY A 33 14.12 -0.82 -5.92
CA GLY A 33 13.90 -2.05 -5.15
C GLY A 33 13.11 -1.86 -3.85
N LEU A 34 12.20 -0.90 -3.82
CA LEU A 34 11.09 -0.71 -2.86
C LEU A 34 9.80 -1.41 -3.34
N GLY A 35 9.56 -1.44 -4.65
CA GLY A 35 8.41 -2.06 -5.30
C GLY A 35 8.80 -3.21 -6.22
N ALA A 36 7.77 -3.88 -6.77
CA ALA A 36 7.92 -5.01 -7.67
C ALA A 36 6.86 -5.01 -8.78
N TYR A 37 7.28 -5.45 -9.96
CA TYR A 37 6.40 -5.72 -11.08
C TYR A 37 5.96 -7.19 -11.05
N TRP A 38 4.68 -7.39 -10.78
CA TRP A 38 4.09 -8.70 -10.62
C TRP A 38 3.43 -9.18 -11.92
N LYS A 39 3.50 -10.48 -12.19
CA LYS A 39 2.72 -11.10 -13.26
C LYS A 39 1.26 -11.20 -12.84
N MET A 40 0.37 -10.72 -13.69
CA MET A 40 -1.09 -10.79 -13.49
C MET A 40 -1.72 -11.91 -14.33
N PRO A 41 -2.95 -12.33 -13.99
CA PRO A 41 -3.72 -13.29 -14.79
C PRO A 41 -3.91 -12.81 -16.22
N GLU A 42 -4.00 -13.76 -17.15
CA GLU A 42 -4.38 -13.50 -18.55
C GLU A 42 -3.51 -12.47 -19.29
N GLY A 43 -2.30 -12.18 -18.79
CA GLY A 43 -1.41 -11.19 -19.38
C GLY A 43 -1.84 -9.73 -19.15
N GLN A 44 -2.77 -9.50 -18.22
CA GLN A 44 -3.20 -8.16 -17.83
C GLN A 44 -2.05 -7.35 -17.23
N SER A 45 -2.15 -6.03 -17.28
CA SER A 45 -1.33 -5.14 -16.47
C SER A 45 -1.84 -5.08 -15.03
N MET A 46 -0.97 -4.74 -14.08
CA MET A 46 -1.37 -4.55 -12.69
C MET A 46 -2.41 -3.43 -12.53
N GLN A 47 -2.39 -2.41 -13.40
CA GLN A 47 -3.35 -1.31 -13.41
C GLN A 47 -4.73 -1.76 -13.85
N GLU A 48 -4.82 -2.60 -14.88
CA GLU A 48 -6.07 -3.24 -15.29
C GLU A 48 -6.63 -4.10 -14.15
N MET A 49 -5.76 -4.83 -13.44
CA MET A 49 -6.16 -5.65 -12.30
C MET A 49 -6.62 -4.82 -11.10
N GLU A 50 -5.90 -3.76 -10.75
CA GLU A 50 -6.29 -2.81 -9.70
C GLU A 50 -7.65 -2.18 -10.02
N ARG A 51 -7.83 -1.72 -11.26
CA ARG A 51 -9.10 -1.17 -11.73
C ARG A 51 -10.24 -2.20 -11.67
N PHE A 52 -9.99 -3.43 -12.07
CA PHE A 52 -10.96 -4.52 -11.95
C PHE A 52 -11.44 -4.68 -10.51
N PHE A 53 -10.53 -4.70 -9.53
CA PHE A 53 -10.90 -4.82 -8.11
C PHE A 53 -11.67 -3.60 -7.57
N TRP A 54 -11.39 -2.40 -8.08
CA TRP A 54 -12.17 -1.20 -7.74
C TRP A 54 -13.57 -1.20 -8.38
N ASP A 55 -13.65 -1.54 -9.67
CA ASP A 55 -14.91 -1.50 -10.45
C ASP A 55 -15.89 -2.61 -10.03
N THR A 56 -15.39 -3.71 -9.45
CA THR A 56 -16.20 -4.83 -8.92
C THR A 56 -16.61 -4.65 -7.47
N ASP A 57 -16.32 -3.49 -6.87
CA ASP A 57 -16.52 -3.22 -5.44
C ASP A 57 -15.79 -4.19 -4.49
N LEU A 58 -14.93 -5.07 -4.98
CA LEU A 58 -14.14 -6.00 -4.15
C LEU A 58 -13.21 -5.22 -3.21
N PHE A 59 -12.68 -4.07 -3.64
CA PHE A 59 -12.01 -3.11 -2.77
C PHE A 59 -12.96 -2.08 -2.12
N ASN A 60 -14.19 -1.89 -2.58
CA ASN A 60 -15.16 -1.02 -1.89
C ASN A 60 -15.82 -1.70 -0.69
N ALA A 61 -15.88 -3.04 -0.65
CA ALA A 61 -16.13 -3.79 0.59
C ALA A 61 -15.12 -3.41 1.69
N TYR A 62 -13.87 -3.11 1.31
CA TYR A 62 -12.85 -2.54 2.19
C TYR A 62 -13.09 -1.05 2.48
N GLY A 63 -13.49 -0.24 1.50
CA GLY A 63 -13.83 1.18 1.67
C GLY A 63 -15.00 1.44 2.63
N LEU A 64 -16.00 0.55 2.68
CA LEU A 64 -17.10 0.59 3.66
C LEU A 64 -16.62 0.30 5.09
N MET A 65 -15.58 -0.51 5.26
CA MET A 65 -14.99 -0.83 6.56
C MET A 65 -13.90 0.16 6.99
N HIS A 66 -13.14 0.75 6.05
CA HIS A 66 -12.10 1.74 6.34
C HIS A 66 -12.63 3.00 7.04
N VAL A 67 -13.89 3.38 6.78
CA VAL A 67 -14.56 4.49 7.49
C VAL A 67 -14.86 4.10 8.95
N GLU A 68 -15.08 2.82 9.24
CA GLU A 68 -15.31 2.29 10.59
C GLU A 68 -13.99 1.90 11.30
N MET A 69 -12.92 1.61 10.54
CA MET A 69 -11.63 1.11 10.98
C MET A 69 -10.54 2.18 11.17
N SER A 70 -10.92 3.43 11.45
CA SER A 70 -9.96 4.45 11.90
C SER A 70 -9.23 4.09 13.22
N GLN A 71 -9.45 2.89 13.76
CA GLN A 71 -8.72 2.32 14.89
C GLN A 71 -8.27 0.89 14.55
N ASP A 72 -6.98 0.75 14.24
CA ASP A 72 -6.25 -0.52 14.08
C ASP A 72 -6.49 -1.46 15.27
N THR A 73 -7.45 -2.38 15.16
CA THR A 73 -7.55 -3.48 16.11
C THR A 73 -8.00 -4.75 15.40
N ILE A 74 -7.34 -5.86 15.74
CA ILE A 74 -7.77 -7.24 15.47
C ILE A 74 -9.28 -7.42 15.71
N LEU A 75 -9.82 -6.70 16.70
CA LEU A 75 -11.24 -6.62 17.04
C LEU A 75 -12.15 -6.19 15.88
N THR A 76 -11.71 -5.25 15.05
CA THR A 76 -12.49 -4.79 13.88
C THR A 76 -12.51 -5.82 12.76
N SER A 77 -11.42 -6.59 12.59
CA SER A 77 -11.39 -7.73 11.67
C SER A 77 -12.31 -8.85 12.13
N GLU A 78 -12.27 -9.22 13.41
CA GLU A 78 -13.14 -10.25 13.99
C GLU A 78 -14.64 -9.88 13.91
N LEU A 79 -14.98 -8.59 14.07
CA LEU A 79 -16.36 -8.11 13.93
C LEU A 79 -16.80 -8.06 12.46
N ALA A 80 -15.91 -7.71 11.54
CA ALA A 80 -16.17 -7.74 10.10
C ALA A 80 -16.40 -9.17 9.57
N GLU A 81 -15.68 -10.17 10.10
CA GLU A 81 -15.83 -11.59 9.74
C GLU A 81 -17.22 -12.16 10.09
N GLN A 82 -17.94 -11.52 11.02
CA GLN A 82 -19.29 -11.93 11.40
C GLN A 82 -20.35 -11.51 10.35
N ARG A 83 -19.98 -10.69 9.36
CA ARG A 83 -20.89 -10.23 8.30
C ARG A 83 -20.90 -11.19 7.10
N PRO A 84 -22.05 -11.83 6.76
CA PRO A 84 -22.11 -12.83 5.69
C PRO A 84 -21.78 -12.31 4.29
N ASP A 85 -22.14 -11.05 3.99
CA ASP A 85 -21.85 -10.37 2.72
C ASP A 85 -20.34 -10.17 2.52
N ILE A 86 -19.63 -9.84 3.59
CA ILE A 86 -18.18 -9.65 3.60
C ILE A 86 -17.48 -10.99 3.40
N LYS A 87 -17.86 -12.01 4.17
CA LYS A 87 -17.30 -13.36 4.03
C LYS A 87 -17.45 -13.92 2.61
N ALA A 88 -18.58 -13.67 1.95
CA ALA A 88 -18.80 -14.10 0.58
C ALA A 88 -17.84 -13.42 -0.41
N ALA A 89 -17.67 -12.09 -0.33
CA ALA A 89 -16.76 -11.35 -1.20
C ALA A 89 -15.29 -11.77 -1.03
N PHE A 90 -14.85 -12.01 0.21
CA PHE A 90 -13.47 -12.39 0.49
C PHE A 90 -13.11 -13.83 0.09
N LYS A 91 -14.08 -14.74 0.10
CA LYS A 91 -13.88 -16.09 -0.44
C LYS A 91 -13.50 -16.05 -1.93
N ASP A 92 -14.16 -15.19 -2.69
CA ASP A 92 -13.86 -15.00 -4.12
C ASP A 92 -12.49 -14.31 -4.30
N LEU A 93 -12.12 -13.42 -3.37
CA LEU A 93 -10.83 -12.76 -3.37
C LEU A 93 -9.66 -13.71 -3.04
N TYR A 94 -9.87 -14.69 -2.15
CA TYR A 94 -8.84 -15.69 -1.79
C TYR A 94 -8.35 -16.49 -3.01
N ALA A 95 -9.22 -16.77 -3.98
CA ALA A 95 -8.81 -17.45 -5.21
C ALA A 95 -7.68 -16.71 -5.96
N TYR A 96 -7.62 -15.38 -5.85
CA TYR A 96 -6.54 -14.59 -6.44
C TYR A 96 -5.20 -14.75 -5.71
N VAL A 97 -5.20 -15.09 -4.41
CA VAL A 97 -3.96 -15.39 -3.67
C VAL A 97 -3.25 -16.57 -4.33
N ASP A 98 -3.97 -17.67 -4.57
CA ASP A 98 -3.42 -18.87 -5.21
C ASP A 98 -2.95 -18.59 -6.64
N ILE A 99 -3.73 -17.80 -7.41
CA ILE A 99 -3.35 -17.42 -8.77
C ILE A 99 -2.07 -16.58 -8.77
N PHE A 100 -1.96 -15.57 -7.91
CA PHE A 100 -0.78 -14.72 -7.84
C PHE A 100 0.46 -15.48 -7.39
N LYS A 101 0.34 -16.39 -6.42
CA LYS A 101 1.43 -17.27 -5.98
C LYS A 101 1.89 -18.23 -7.07
N SER A 102 0.96 -18.78 -7.85
CA SER A 102 1.27 -19.63 -9.01
C SER A 102 2.05 -18.86 -10.09
N LEU A 103 1.67 -17.61 -10.35
CA LEU A 103 2.33 -16.75 -11.33
C LEU A 103 3.67 -16.19 -10.85
N ASN A 104 3.81 -15.94 -9.55
CA ASN A 104 4.95 -15.28 -8.91
C ASN A 104 5.44 -16.13 -7.72
N PRO A 105 6.30 -17.15 -7.96
CA PRO A 105 6.70 -18.13 -6.96
C PRO A 105 7.37 -17.56 -5.70
N GLU A 106 7.96 -16.37 -5.78
CA GLU A 106 8.55 -15.63 -4.67
C GLU A 106 7.53 -15.19 -3.60
N LEU A 107 6.23 -15.23 -3.91
CA LEU A 107 5.15 -14.96 -2.94
C LEU A 107 4.74 -16.20 -2.13
N ASN A 108 5.27 -17.39 -2.45
CA ASN A 108 4.83 -18.65 -1.84
C ASN A 108 5.07 -18.71 -0.32
N ASP A 109 6.11 -18.03 0.16
CA ASP A 109 6.48 -18.04 1.57
C ASP A 109 5.51 -17.23 2.44
N ILE A 110 4.78 -16.27 1.85
CA ILE A 110 3.82 -15.42 2.56
C ILE A 110 2.60 -16.26 2.98
N GLN A 111 2.37 -16.43 4.28
CA GLN A 111 1.26 -17.24 4.78
C GLN A 111 -0.02 -16.42 4.86
N VAL A 112 -1.01 -16.75 4.04
CA VAL A 112 -2.32 -16.06 4.02
C VAL A 112 -3.39 -17.04 4.48
N ALA A 113 -4.06 -16.74 5.59
CA ALA A 113 -5.16 -17.55 6.06
C ALA A 113 -6.42 -17.33 5.20
N PRO A 114 -7.12 -18.40 4.75
CA PRO A 114 -8.26 -18.30 3.84
C PRO A 114 -9.51 -17.67 4.46
N ASP A 115 -9.59 -17.64 5.79
CA ASP A 115 -10.69 -17.02 6.54
C ASP A 115 -10.31 -15.64 7.12
N ASP A 116 -9.05 -15.20 6.98
CA ASP A 116 -8.60 -13.89 7.47
C ASP A 116 -8.63 -12.88 6.33
N TRP A 117 -9.71 -12.11 6.28
CA TRP A 117 -9.93 -11.14 5.20
C TRP A 117 -8.85 -10.05 5.17
N HIS A 118 -8.27 -9.68 6.32
CA HIS A 118 -7.26 -8.64 6.38
C HIS A 118 -5.97 -9.11 5.69
N GLN A 119 -5.56 -10.35 5.94
CA GLN A 119 -4.43 -10.97 5.24
C GLN A 119 -4.70 -11.08 3.73
N ILE A 120 -5.90 -11.51 3.34
CA ILE A 120 -6.29 -11.64 1.93
C ILE A 120 -6.24 -10.28 1.24
N TYR A 121 -6.85 -9.26 1.86
CA TYR A 121 -6.85 -7.91 1.34
C TYR A 121 -5.42 -7.38 1.20
N GLY A 122 -4.63 -7.47 2.27
CA GLY A 122 -3.24 -7.01 2.30
C GLY A 122 -2.40 -7.64 1.21
N PHE A 123 -2.54 -8.96 1.03
CA PHE A 123 -1.86 -9.69 -0.02
C PHE A 123 -2.28 -9.21 -1.42
N VAL A 124 -3.57 -9.26 -1.73
CA VAL A 124 -4.08 -8.91 -3.07
C VAL A 124 -3.82 -7.44 -3.39
N ARG A 125 -4.08 -6.54 -2.44
CA ARG A 125 -3.81 -5.11 -2.57
C ARG A 125 -2.32 -4.88 -2.79
N GLY A 126 -1.46 -5.49 -1.98
CA GLY A 126 -0.01 -5.31 -2.10
C GLY A 126 0.52 -5.77 -3.46
N VAL A 127 0.05 -6.90 -3.96
CA VAL A 127 0.39 -7.39 -5.31
C VAL A 127 -0.05 -6.40 -6.38
N VAL A 128 -1.33 -5.99 -6.44
CA VAL A 128 -1.76 -5.05 -7.50
C VAL A 128 -1.22 -3.63 -7.34
N SER A 129 -0.74 -3.27 -6.15
CA SER A 129 -0.08 -1.98 -5.83
C SER A 129 1.43 -2.00 -6.04
N GLY A 130 1.99 -3.12 -6.48
CA GLY A 130 3.43 -3.25 -6.74
C GLY A 130 4.30 -3.16 -5.51
N PHE A 131 3.82 -3.60 -4.35
CA PHE A 131 4.63 -3.71 -3.15
C PHE A 131 5.67 -4.83 -3.32
N SER A 132 6.81 -4.70 -2.65
CA SER A 132 7.80 -5.78 -2.56
C SER A 132 7.25 -6.98 -1.76
N VAL A 133 7.91 -8.15 -1.89
CA VAL A 133 7.57 -9.35 -1.08
C VAL A 133 7.56 -9.00 0.41
N GLN A 134 8.54 -8.23 0.87
CA GLN A 134 8.71 -7.86 2.27
C GLN A 134 7.58 -6.96 2.77
N ASP A 135 7.15 -5.99 1.96
CA ASP A 135 6.04 -5.12 2.30
C ASP A 135 4.70 -5.88 2.31
N ILE A 136 4.50 -6.81 1.36
CA ILE A 136 3.31 -7.68 1.35
C ILE A 136 3.30 -8.57 2.59
N ASP A 137 4.42 -9.23 2.90
CA ASP A 137 4.54 -10.11 4.07
C ASP A 137 4.32 -9.35 5.37
N ALA A 138 4.93 -8.16 5.53
CA ALA A 138 4.74 -7.34 6.71
C ALA A 138 3.30 -6.87 6.90
N TRP A 139 2.57 -6.62 5.80
CA TRP A 139 1.14 -6.31 5.88
C TRP A 139 0.35 -7.53 6.37
N VAL A 140 0.56 -8.68 5.73
CA VAL A 140 -0.12 -9.94 6.06
C VAL A 140 0.17 -10.37 7.50
N SER A 141 1.41 -10.23 7.96
CA SER A 141 1.84 -10.60 9.30
C SER A 141 1.56 -9.55 10.38
N HIS A 142 0.93 -8.41 10.03
CA HIS A 142 0.77 -7.25 10.91
C HIS A 142 2.07 -6.70 11.52
N ALA A 143 3.20 -6.87 10.84
CA ALA A 143 4.51 -6.35 11.28
C ALA A 143 4.75 -4.88 10.86
N LEU A 144 3.69 -4.15 10.51
CA LEU A 144 3.75 -2.75 10.10
C LEU A 144 4.11 -1.84 11.28
N ASN A 145 5.09 -0.95 11.09
CA ASN A 145 5.51 0.01 12.11
C ASN A 145 5.15 1.45 11.72
N ARG A 146 3.90 1.84 11.96
CA ARG A 146 3.38 3.17 11.59
C ARG A 146 4.21 4.32 12.14
N LYS A 147 4.74 4.22 13.36
CA LYS A 147 5.59 5.27 13.95
C LYS A 147 6.85 5.53 13.13
N MET A 148 7.44 4.48 12.54
CA MET A 148 8.59 4.64 11.65
C MET A 148 8.18 5.29 10.33
N VAL A 149 6.99 5.00 9.82
CA VAL A 149 6.43 5.62 8.62
C VAL A 149 6.11 7.09 8.86
N ASP A 150 5.46 7.44 9.97
CA ASP A 150 5.17 8.83 10.36
C ASP A 150 6.46 9.66 10.41
N HIS A 151 7.52 9.10 11.02
CA HIS A 151 8.82 9.74 11.08
C HIS A 151 9.46 9.93 9.69
N LEU A 152 9.33 8.93 8.81
CA LEU A 152 9.79 9.01 7.43
C LEU A 152 9.02 10.10 6.67
N GLU A 153 7.70 10.19 6.84
CA GLU A 153 6.88 11.24 6.24
C GLU A 153 7.34 12.62 6.71
N GLU A 154 7.46 12.86 8.02
CA GLU A 154 7.99 14.12 8.58
C GLU A 154 9.37 14.49 8.03
N ARG A 155 10.24 13.50 7.82
CA ARG A 155 11.55 13.73 7.19
C ARG A 155 11.39 14.14 5.73
N MET A 156 10.57 13.43 4.95
CA MET A 156 10.35 13.76 3.53
C MET A 156 9.73 15.13 3.33
N ILE A 157 8.81 15.51 4.21
CA ILE A 157 8.22 16.85 4.31
C ILE A 157 9.32 17.92 4.44
N ARG A 158 10.26 17.72 5.37
CA ARG A 158 11.38 18.66 5.58
C ARG A 158 12.32 18.72 4.38
N LEU A 159 12.61 17.59 3.75
CA LEU A 159 13.53 17.49 2.62
C LEU A 159 13.00 18.13 1.34
N LYS A 160 11.69 18.01 1.09
CA LYS A 160 11.05 18.45 -0.17
C LYS A 160 10.20 19.72 -0.05
N GLY A 161 10.05 20.27 1.16
CA GLY A 161 9.32 21.50 1.43
C GLY A 161 7.79 21.35 1.48
N GLU A 162 7.08 22.46 1.66
CA GLU A 162 5.61 22.56 1.84
C GLU A 162 4.77 22.26 0.58
N MET A 163 5.13 21.29 -0.26
CA MET A 163 4.20 20.76 -1.28
C MET A 163 3.09 19.87 -0.68
N LEU A 164 2.72 20.14 0.58
CA LEU A 164 1.97 19.24 1.48
C LEU A 164 0.54 19.68 1.76
N CYS A 165 0.14 20.85 1.26
CA CYS A 165 -1.20 21.38 1.52
C CYS A 165 -2.31 20.65 0.74
N GLU A 166 -2.01 19.58 -0.01
CA GLU A 166 -3.01 18.81 -0.78
C GLU A 166 -3.21 17.36 -0.30
N GLY A 167 -2.92 17.04 0.96
CA GLY A 167 -3.42 15.81 1.59
C GLY A 167 -2.89 14.49 1.00
N ARG A 168 -1.76 14.52 0.29
CA ARG A 168 -1.07 13.32 -0.18
C ARG A 168 0.10 13.04 0.75
N GLY A 169 -0.07 12.08 1.66
CA GLY A 169 1.05 11.43 2.34
C GLY A 169 2.05 10.99 1.28
N TRP A 170 3.32 11.39 1.46
CA TRP A 170 4.32 11.22 0.41
C TRP A 170 4.76 9.75 0.30
N VAL A 171 4.50 8.95 1.33
CA VAL A 171 4.55 7.49 1.28
C VAL A 171 3.12 6.98 1.14
N PRO A 172 2.65 6.63 -0.07
CA PRO A 172 1.26 6.23 -0.31
C PRO A 172 0.86 4.85 0.26
N TRP A 173 1.71 4.23 1.10
CA TRP A 173 1.46 2.96 1.78
C TRP A 173 2.22 2.92 3.12
N VAL A 174 2.02 1.86 3.90
CA VAL A 174 2.77 1.61 5.14
C VAL A 174 3.85 0.56 4.83
N PRO A 175 5.09 0.95 4.51
CA PRO A 175 6.17 0.01 4.22
C PRO A 175 6.63 -0.77 5.47
N CYS A 176 7.29 -1.91 5.24
CA CYS A 176 7.92 -2.68 6.31
C CYS A 176 9.14 -1.93 6.88
N PRO A 177 9.61 -2.29 8.11
CA PRO A 177 10.75 -1.64 8.74
C PRO A 177 12.02 -1.64 7.87
N GLU A 178 12.30 -2.73 7.14
CA GLU A 178 13.44 -2.86 6.25
C GLU A 178 13.35 -1.89 5.06
N THR A 179 12.17 -1.76 4.45
CA THR A 179 11.91 -0.80 3.38
C THR A 179 12.08 0.63 3.90
N VAL A 180 11.58 0.95 5.10
CA VAL A 180 11.78 2.27 5.72
C VAL A 180 13.27 2.57 5.94
N GLN A 181 14.04 1.61 6.47
CA GLN A 181 15.48 1.78 6.67
C GLN A 181 16.23 2.02 5.36
N LYS A 182 15.84 1.30 4.30
CA LYS A 182 16.40 1.49 2.97
C LYS A 182 16.12 2.90 2.44
N ILE A 183 14.88 3.38 2.57
CA ILE A 183 14.53 4.75 2.17
C ILE A 183 15.36 5.77 2.96
N HIS A 184 15.50 5.60 4.28
CA HIS A 184 16.34 6.48 5.09
C HIS A 184 17.78 6.55 4.60
N LYS A 185 18.38 5.39 4.31
CA LYS A 185 19.74 5.29 3.79
C LYS A 185 19.87 5.98 2.42
N ASP A 186 18.98 5.71 1.48
CA ASP A 186 19.02 6.34 0.15
C ASP A 186 18.87 7.87 0.24
N LEU A 187 18.06 8.36 1.20
CA LEU A 187 17.95 9.80 1.49
C LEU A 187 19.23 10.36 2.12
N ASP A 188 19.87 9.64 3.03
CA ASP A 188 21.14 10.05 3.64
C ASP A 188 22.26 10.09 2.59
N ASP A 189 22.32 9.13 1.68
CA ASP A 189 23.29 9.10 0.58
C ASP A 189 23.06 10.26 -0.41
N LYS A 190 21.80 10.64 -0.63
CA LYS A 190 21.43 11.70 -1.59
C LYS A 190 21.57 13.10 -1.04
N TYR A 191 21.22 13.31 0.22
CA TYR A 191 21.15 14.65 0.82
C TYR A 191 22.08 14.87 2.02
N GLY A 192 22.83 13.85 2.43
CA GLY A 192 23.65 13.85 3.64
C GLY A 192 22.89 13.29 4.84
N ALA A 193 23.61 12.59 5.73
CA ALA A 193 23.07 12.16 7.01
C ALA A 193 22.71 13.39 7.86
N ASP A 194 21.43 13.49 8.22
CA ASP A 194 20.83 14.64 8.91
C ASP A 194 21.12 15.99 8.23
N ILE A 195 20.29 16.36 7.24
CA ILE A 195 20.13 17.79 6.90
C ILE A 195 19.71 18.50 8.18
N ALA A 196 20.60 19.36 8.69
CA ALA A 196 20.31 20.22 9.82
C ALA A 196 18.94 20.90 9.62
N PRO A 197 18.07 20.96 10.65
CA PRO A 197 16.76 21.56 10.49
C PRO A 197 16.90 22.98 9.91
N PRO A 198 15.97 23.42 9.04
CA PRO A 198 15.98 24.81 8.60
C PRO A 198 15.94 25.70 9.84
N THR A 199 16.97 26.54 9.99
CA THR A 199 16.98 27.59 10.98
C THR A 199 15.94 28.62 10.56
N PHE A 200 14.75 28.52 11.14
CA PHE A 200 13.79 29.60 11.10
C PHE A 200 14.35 30.73 11.97
N GLY A 201 14.74 31.83 11.33
CA GLY A 201 15.06 33.09 11.99
C GLY A 201 13.81 33.81 12.50
#